data_AF-A0A0F8YIZ8-F1
#
_entry.id   AF-A0A0F8YIZ8-F1
#
_cell.length_a   1.000
_cell.length_b   1.000
_cell.length_c   1.000
_cell.angle_alpha   90.00
_cell.angle_beta   90.00
_cell.angle_gamma   90.00
#
_symmetry.space_group_name_H-M   'P 1'
#
loop_
_entity.id
_entity.type
_entity.pdbx_description
1 polymer ?
#
loop_
_entity_poly.entity_id
_entity_poly.type
_entity_poly.pdbx_seq_one_letter_code
_entity_poly.pdbx_strand_id
1 'polypeptide(L)'
;APPFKQVEFDIMYGEGISKMGELLDLGVKAGVVDKSGSWFSYGDERIGQGRENAKNFLKENTAMAAEIEDKIRAAHGLDSAGPGRDDADILEA
;
A
#
# COMPACT_ATOMS: atom_id res chain seq x y z
N ALA A 1 -14.40 13.75 2.33
CA ALA A 1 -14.36 12.35 1.87
C ALA A 1 -15.78 11.81 1.70
N PRO A 2 -16.10 11.11 0.60
CA PRO A 2 -17.44 10.58 0.36
C PRO A 2 -17.75 9.39 1.29
N PRO A 3 -18.99 9.27 1.80
CA PRO A 3 -19.40 8.20 2.71
C PRO A 3 -19.50 6.83 2.01
N PHE A 4 -19.67 5.75 2.80
CA PHE A 4 -19.94 4.37 2.36
C PHE A 4 -18.77 3.61 1.71
N LYS A 5 -17.53 4.09 1.85
CA LYS A 5 -16.35 3.29 1.48
C LYS A 5 -16.18 2.11 2.45
N GLN A 6 -15.88 0.94 1.90
CA GLN A 6 -15.60 -0.29 2.64
C GLN A 6 -14.16 -0.72 2.39
N VAL A 7 -13.57 -1.42 3.36
CA VAL A 7 -12.24 -2.02 3.26
C VAL A 7 -12.28 -3.38 3.96
N GLU A 8 -11.53 -4.33 3.42
CA GLU A 8 -11.33 -5.66 3.97
C GLU A 8 -9.87 -5.78 4.39
N PHE A 9 -9.63 -6.30 5.60
CA PHE A 9 -8.29 -6.50 6.11
C PHE A 9 -8.21 -7.74 6.99
N ASP A 10 -7.00 -8.28 7.08
CA ASP A 10 -6.71 -9.46 7.88
C ASP A 10 -6.44 -9.06 9.35
N ILE A 11 -7.06 -9.79 10.29
CA ILE A 11 -6.74 -9.71 11.72
C ILE A 11 -5.97 -10.96 12.13
N MET A 12 -4.73 -10.77 12.57
CA MET A 12 -3.85 -11.82 13.07
C MET A 12 -4.05 -12.01 14.57
N TYR A 13 -4.21 -13.26 15.01
CA TYR A 13 -4.35 -13.58 16.43
C TYR A 13 -3.08 -13.16 17.20
N GLY A 14 -3.25 -12.35 18.25
CA GLY A 14 -2.15 -11.87 19.09
C GLY A 14 -1.30 -10.73 18.51
N GLU A 15 -1.47 -10.37 17.23
CA GLU A 15 -0.75 -9.24 16.60
C GLU A 15 -1.70 -8.09 16.19
N GLY A 16 -2.98 -8.37 15.99
CA GLY A 16 -3.96 -7.38 15.53
C GLY A 16 -3.99 -7.24 14.00
N ILE A 17 -4.23 -6.03 13.51
CA ILE A 17 -4.40 -5.77 12.07
C ILE A 17 -3.09 -6.06 11.33
N SER A 18 -3.16 -6.84 10.25
CA SER A 18 -2.00 -7.15 9.42
C SER A 18 -1.63 -6.00 8.49
N LYS A 19 -0.98 -4.96 9.03
CA LYS A 19 -0.56 -3.78 8.24
C LYS A 19 0.27 -4.17 7.01
N MET A 20 1.21 -5.11 7.16
CA MET A 20 2.06 -5.53 6.04
C MET A 20 1.31 -6.32 4.97
N GLY A 21 0.25 -7.03 5.35
CA GLY A 21 -0.63 -7.70 4.39
C GLY A 21 -1.38 -6.68 3.54
N GLU A 22 -2.00 -5.68 4.18
CA GLU A 22 -2.67 -4.60 3.46
C GLU A 22 -1.71 -3.81 2.58
N LEU A 23 -0.49 -3.54 3.05
CA LEU A 23 0.51 -2.80 2.29
C LEU A 23 0.87 -3.50 0.97
N LEU A 24 0.97 -4.84 1.00
CA LEU A 24 1.18 -5.62 -0.22
C LEU A 24 -0.02 -5.56 -1.15
N ASP A 25 -1.24 -5.72 -0.63
CA ASP A 25 -2.45 -5.70 -1.47
C ASP A 25 -2.69 -4.35 -2.13
N LEU A 26 -2.58 -3.29 -1.33
CA LEU A 26 -2.69 -1.92 -1.81
C LEU A 26 -1.54 -1.57 -2.75
N GLY A 27 -0.32 -2.04 -2.46
CA GLY A 27 0.85 -1.85 -3.32
C GLY A 27 0.67 -2.48 -4.68
N VAL A 28 0.15 -3.72 -4.74
CA VAL A 28 -0.16 -4.39 -6.01
C VAL A 28 -1.29 -3.66 -6.75
N LYS A 29 -2.35 -3.26 -6.03
CA LYS A 29 -3.48 -2.56 -6.62
C LYS A 29 -3.09 -1.18 -7.19
N ALA A 30 -2.17 -0.49 -6.53
CA ALA A 30 -1.65 0.81 -6.95
C ALA A 30 -0.54 0.70 -8.02
N GLY A 31 -0.09 -0.52 -8.36
CA GLY A 31 1.02 -0.73 -9.30
C GLY A 31 2.40 -0.35 -8.75
N VAL A 32 2.51 -0.18 -7.43
CA VAL A 32 3.77 0.11 -6.73
C VAL A 32 4.57 -1.18 -6.50
N VAL A 33 3.87 -2.29 -6.26
CA VAL A 33 4.46 -3.63 -6.05
C VAL A 33 4.06 -4.52 -7.23
N ASP A 34 5.03 -5.15 -7.85
CA ASP A 34 4.81 -6.10 -8.94
C ASP A 34 4.53 -7.50 -8.41
N LYS A 35 3.54 -8.17 -9.01
CA LYS A 35 3.21 -9.56 -8.70
C LYS A 35 3.29 -10.45 -9.94
N SER A 36 4.33 -11.27 -9.99
CA SER A 36 4.55 -12.25 -11.06
C SER A 36 4.26 -13.67 -10.56
N GLY A 37 3.02 -14.12 -10.76
CA GLY A 37 2.53 -15.39 -10.23
C GLY A 37 2.46 -15.37 -8.71
N SER A 38 3.34 -16.13 -8.05
CA SER A 38 3.48 -16.15 -6.58
C SER A 38 4.56 -15.21 -6.05
N TRP A 39 5.36 -14.59 -6.92
CA TRP A 39 6.44 -13.69 -6.53
C TRP A 39 5.98 -12.24 -6.42
N PHE A 40 6.48 -11.55 -5.38
CA PHE A 40 6.32 -10.11 -5.17
C PHE A 40 7.68 -9.41 -5.34
N SER A 41 7.67 -8.28 -6.04
CA SER A 41 8.83 -7.43 -6.28
C SER A 41 8.49 -5.96 -6.08
N TYR A 42 9.49 -5.16 -5.73
CA TYR A 42 9.40 -3.71 -5.65
C TYR A 42 10.53 -3.11 -6.48
N GLY A 43 10.19 -2.49 -7.62
CA GLY A 43 11.18 -2.15 -8.64
C GLY A 43 11.97 -3.39 -9.07
N ASP A 44 13.30 -3.32 -8.96
CA ASP A 44 14.18 -4.43 -9.31
C ASP A 44 14.42 -5.43 -8.15
N GLU A 45 13.96 -5.11 -6.95
CA GLU A 45 14.20 -5.92 -5.75
C GLU A 45 13.09 -6.96 -5.52
N ARG A 46 13.47 -8.21 -5.24
CA ARG A 46 12.52 -9.28 -4.92
C ARG A 46 12.19 -9.28 -3.44
N ILE A 47 10.92 -9.03 -3.12
CA ILE A 47 10.39 -9.04 -1.75
C ILE A 47 10.23 -10.48 -1.25
N GLY A 48 9.69 -11.38 -2.08
CA GLY A 48 9.55 -12.78 -1.69
C GLY A 48 8.52 -13.57 -2.48
N GLN A 49 8.54 -14.89 -2.29
CA GLN A 49 7.58 -15.81 -2.87
C GLN A 49 6.46 -16.11 -1.88
N GLY A 50 5.22 -15.80 -2.26
CA GLY A 50 4.03 -15.98 -1.43
C GLY A 50 3.82 -14.82 -0.44
N ARG A 51 2.56 -14.63 -0.06
CA ARG A 51 2.12 -13.50 0.79
C ARG A 51 2.82 -13.49 2.14
N GLU A 52 2.90 -14.62 2.83
CA GLU A 52 3.50 -14.69 4.18
C GLU A 52 4.98 -14.32 4.19
N ASN A 53 5.76 -14.81 3.23
CA ASN A 53 7.17 -14.47 3.13
C ASN A 53 7.36 -12.98 2.79
N ALA A 54 6.54 -12.45 1.88
CA ALA A 54 6.60 -11.03 1.53
C ALA A 54 6.23 -10.13 2.73
N LYS A 55 5.24 -10.51 3.55
CA LYS A 55 4.92 -9.78 4.79
C LYS A 55 6.10 -9.79 5.76
N ASN A 56 6.73 -10.95 5.99
CA ASN A 56 7.86 -11.06 6.90
C ASN A 56 9.05 -10.23 6.40
N PHE A 57 9.33 -10.27 5.10
CA PHE A 57 10.34 -9.43 4.48
C PHE A 57 10.08 -7.93 4.74
N LEU A 58 8.85 -7.46 4.55
CA LEU A 58 8.52 -6.04 4.82
C LEU A 58 8.52 -5.68 6.31
N LYS A 59 8.18 -6.63 7.20
CA LYS A 59 8.33 -6.45 8.65
C LYS A 59 9.80 -6.22 9.04
N GLU A 60 10.72 -6.93 8.39
CA GLU A 60 12.16 -6.80 8.62
C GLU A 60 12.76 -5.58 7.90
N ASN A 61 12.25 -5.25 6.72
CA ASN A 61 12.71 -4.15 5.86
C ASN A 61 11.80 -2.93 5.98
N THR A 62 11.73 -2.36 7.18
CA THR A 62 10.80 -1.25 7.52
C THR A 62 10.97 0.00 6.66
N ALA A 63 12.19 0.29 6.17
CA ALA A 63 12.44 1.42 5.27
C ALA A 63 11.74 1.24 3.91
N MET A 64 11.82 0.04 3.32
CA MET A 64 11.12 -0.28 2.09
C MET A 64 9.60 -0.24 2.29
N ALA A 65 9.12 -0.77 3.41
CA ALA A 65 7.69 -0.71 3.74
C ALA A 65 7.18 0.74 3.84
N ALA A 66 7.94 1.64 4.47
CA ALA A 66 7.58 3.06 4.54
C ALA A 66 7.55 3.71 3.15
N GLU A 67 8.55 3.43 2.30
CA GLU A 67 8.58 3.96 0.94
C GLU A 67 7.39 3.48 0.09
N ILE A 68 7.02 2.20 0.20
CA ILE A 68 5.84 1.63 -0.45
C ILE A 68 4.57 2.33 0.07
N GLU A 69 4.45 2.54 1.39
CA GLU A 69 3.30 3.22 1.99
C GLU A 69 3.15 4.64 1.46
N ASP A 70 4.25 5.41 1.42
CA ASP A 70 4.25 6.78 0.92
C ASP A 70 3.86 6.86 -0.55
N LYS A 71 4.37 5.93 -1.39
CA LYS A 71 4.00 5.86 -2.82
C LYS A 71 2.53 5.51 -3.02
N ILE A 72 1.99 4.59 -2.22
CA ILE A 72 0.55 4.26 -2.26
C ILE A 72 -0.30 5.48 -1.86
N ARG A 73 0.09 6.18 -0.80
CA ARG A 73 -0.60 7.40 -0.36
C ARG A 73 -0.56 8.49 -1.42
N ALA A 74 0.60 8.74 -2.01
CA ALA A 74 0.77 9.71 -3.09
C ALA A 74 -0.09 9.36 -4.32
N ALA A 75 -0.17 8.08 -4.69
CA ALA A 75 -1.05 7.60 -5.78
C ALA A 75 -2.56 7.86 -5.51
N HIS A 76 -2.92 8.15 -4.26
CA HIS A 76 -4.27 8.50 -3.82
C HIS A 76 -4.41 9.97 -3.38
N GLY A 77 -3.43 10.84 -3.66
CA GLY A 77 -3.46 12.26 -3.31
C GLY A 77 -3.35 12.53 -1.81
N LEU A 78 -2.62 11.67 -1.08
CA LEU A 78 -2.42 11.74 0.37
C LEU A 78 -0.95 11.98 0.74
N ASP A 79 -0.26 12.81 -0.03
CA ASP A 79 1.13 13.20 0.20
C ASP A 79 1.30 13.96 1.53
N SER A 80 2.31 13.54 2.29
CA SER A 80 2.54 13.96 3.70
C SER A 80 3.25 15.32 3.84
N ALA A 81 3.36 16.09 2.76
CA ALA A 81 3.88 17.46 2.76
C ALA A 81 2.74 18.46 2.46
N GLY A 82 1.99 18.89 3.49
CA GLY A 82 0.87 19.85 3.32
C GLY A 82 1.31 21.28 2.95
N PRO A 83 0.39 22.26 2.71
CA PRO A 83 -1.05 22.23 3.02
C PRO A 83 -2.01 22.67 1.87
N GLY A 84 -3.08 21.90 1.64
CA GLY A 84 -4.40 22.40 1.20
C GLY A 84 -4.65 22.71 -0.28
N ARG A 85 -5.80 22.20 -0.77
CA ARG A 85 -6.50 22.47 -2.05
C ARG A 85 -5.75 21.87 -3.26
N ASP A 86 -6.42 21.13 -4.14
CA ASP A 86 -7.30 21.69 -5.17
C ASP A 86 -8.54 20.81 -5.48
N ASP A 87 -9.65 21.02 -4.77
CA ASP A 87 -10.98 20.68 -5.30
C ASP A 87 -11.50 21.83 -6.20
N ALA A 88 -10.64 22.31 -7.11
CA ALA A 88 -10.97 23.38 -8.07
C ALA A 88 -11.45 22.85 -9.43
N ASP A 89 -11.39 21.53 -9.67
CA ASP A 89 -11.70 20.93 -10.97
C ASP A 89 -13.14 20.42 -11.12
N ILE A 90 -14.09 20.89 -10.29
CA ILE A 90 -15.53 20.75 -10.58
C ILE A 90 -16.02 22.03 -11.28
N LEU A 91 -15.43 22.34 -12.43
CA LEU A 91 -15.95 23.25 -13.44
C LEU A 91 -15.53 22.70 -14.81
N GLU A 92 -16.31 21.76 -15.36
CA GLU A 92 -16.73 21.69 -16.77
C GLU A 92 -17.36 20.32 -17.08
N ALA A 93 -18.70 20.29 -17.09
CA ALA A 93 -19.58 19.68 -18.11
C ALA A 93 -21.05 19.75 -17.64
#